data_AF-A0A252DCM4-F1
#
_entry.id   AF-A0A252DCM4-F1
#
_cell.length_a   1.000
_cell.length_b   1.000
_cell.length_c   1.000
_cell.angle_alpha   90.00
_cell.angle_beta   90.00
_cell.angle_gamma   90.00
#
_symmetry.space_group_name_H-M   'P 1'
#
loop_
_entity.id
_entity.type
_entity.pdbx_description
1 polymer ?
#
loop_
_entity_poly.entity_id
_entity_poly.type
_entity_poly.pdbx_seq_one_letter_code
_entity_poly.pdbx_strand_id
1 'polypeptide(L)'
;MKFIRTKAAQISVSTIIPMLSAINDRDYQQFRELQTILIAQHGVEVWQDVFNFRVLPALDQQSNRWLLQACCTKEIASVTM
;
A
#
# COMPACT_ATOMS: atom_id res chain seq x y z
N MET A 1 21.27 14.30 11.33
CA MET A 1 20.11 13.49 10.91
C MET A 1 20.62 12.39 9.99
N LYS A 2 20.65 11.14 10.46
CA LYS A 2 21.06 10.00 9.62
C LYS A 2 19.84 9.68 8.75
N PHE A 3 19.87 10.03 7.47
CA PHE A 3 18.88 9.50 6.53
C PHE A 3 19.07 7.99 6.54
N ILE A 4 18.22 7.28 7.29
CA ILE A 4 18.13 5.84 7.15
C ILE A 4 17.64 5.67 5.71
N ARG A 5 18.54 5.31 4.80
CA ARG A 5 18.17 4.79 3.48
C ARG A 5 17.46 3.46 3.76
N THR A 6 16.18 3.54 4.13
CA THR A 6 15.33 2.37 4.12
C THR A 6 15.25 1.92 2.66
N LYS A 7 15.25 0.60 2.43
CA LYS A 7 15.07 0.06 1.08
C LYS A 7 13.81 0.62 0.40
N ALA A 8 12.81 1.05 1.18
CA ALA A 8 11.62 1.76 0.71
C ALA A 8 11.90 3.07 -0.05
N ALA A 9 12.94 3.82 0.32
CA ALA A 9 13.36 5.02 -0.42
C ALA A 9 13.98 4.70 -1.79
N GLN A 10 14.41 3.45 -2.00
CA GLN A 10 14.96 2.96 -3.27
C GLN A 10 13.88 2.37 -4.19
N ILE A 11 12.66 2.15 -3.68
CA ILE A 11 11.53 1.68 -4.49
C ILE A 11 11.18 2.75 -5.53
N SER A 12 11.05 2.35 -6.79
CA SER A 12 10.75 3.30 -7.86
C SER A 12 9.37 3.93 -7.65
N VAL A 13 9.24 5.21 -8.00
CA VAL A 13 7.93 5.88 -8.02
C VAL A 13 6.97 5.16 -8.98
N SER A 14 7.49 4.59 -10.08
CA SER A 14 6.70 3.78 -11.01
C SER A 14 6.04 2.54 -10.39
N THR A 15 6.57 2.04 -9.26
CA THR A 15 5.98 0.95 -8.49
C THR A 15 4.83 1.43 -7.59
N ILE A 16 4.86 2.71 -7.18
CA ILE A 16 3.90 3.28 -6.22
C ILE A 16 2.71 3.93 -6.92
N ILE A 17 2.92 4.58 -8.08
CA ILE A 17 1.84 5.21 -8.85
C ILE A 17 0.66 4.25 -9.07
N PRO A 18 0.85 2.98 -9.51
CA PRO A 18 -0.26 2.04 -9.69
C PRO A 18 -1.04 1.76 -8.40
N MET A 19 -0.37 1.75 -7.24
CA MET A 19 -1.05 1.55 -5.96
C MET A 19 -1.94 2.75 -5.62
N LEU A 20 -1.45 3.97 -5.86
CA LEU A 20 -2.23 5.19 -5.66
C LEU A 20 -3.41 5.27 -6.63
N SER A 21 -3.21 4.88 -7.90
CA SER A 21 -4.28 4.77 -8.89
C SER A 21 -5.35 3.76 -8.46
N ALA A 22 -4.96 2.57 -8.03
CA ALA A 22 -5.91 1.56 -7.54
C ALA A 22 -6.74 2.07 -6.35
N ILE A 23 -6.11 2.82 -5.43
CA ILE A 23 -6.82 3.44 -4.30
C ILE A 23 -7.79 4.54 -4.79
N ASN A 24 -7.35 5.40 -5.72
CA ASN A 24 -8.19 6.43 -6.32
C ASN A 24 -9.43 5.82 -6.99
N ASP A 25 -9.23 4.74 -7.74
CA ASP A 25 -10.25 4.06 -8.54
C ASP A 25 -11.13 3.12 -7.69
N ARG A 26 -10.87 3.05 -6.37
CA ARG A 26 -11.57 2.19 -5.41
C ARG A 26 -11.44 0.71 -5.76
N ASP A 27 -10.34 0.33 -6.41
CA ASP A 27 -10.02 -1.03 -6.78
C ASP A 27 -9.14 -1.70 -5.71
N TYR A 28 -9.81 -2.25 -4.70
CA TYR A 28 -9.13 -2.94 -3.62
C TYR A 28 -8.41 -4.21 -4.08
N GLN A 29 -8.93 -4.89 -5.11
CA GLN A 29 -8.32 -6.13 -5.60
C GLN A 29 -6.97 -5.80 -6.24
N GLN A 30 -6.94 -4.82 -7.15
CA GLN A 30 -5.71 -4.37 -7.78
C GLN A 30 -4.69 -3.87 -6.75
N PHE A 31 -5.14 -3.13 -5.73
CA PHE A 31 -4.27 -2.69 -4.63
C PHE A 31 -3.63 -3.89 -3.90
N ARG A 32 -4.41 -4.94 -3.60
CA ARG A 32 -3.92 -6.15 -2.91
C ARG A 32 -2.96 -6.97 -3.75
N GLU A 33 -3.17 -7.05 -5.05
CA GLU A 33 -2.25 -7.71 -5.97
C GLU A 33 -0.91 -6.97 -6.00
N LEU A 34 -0.93 -5.64 -6.13
CA LEU A 34 0.28 -4.81 -6.10
C LEU A 34 1.02 -4.90 -4.76
N GLN A 35 0.29 -4.90 -3.64
CA GLN A 35 0.86 -5.14 -2.31
C GLN A 35 1.57 -6.50 -2.25
N THR A 36 0.89 -7.56 -2.70
CA THR A 36 1.44 -8.93 -2.69
C THR A 36 2.71 -9.03 -3.53
N ILE A 37 2.72 -8.44 -4.73
CA ILE A 37 3.88 -8.41 -5.62
C ILE A 37 5.06 -7.70 -4.94
N LEU A 38 4.81 -6.53 -4.32
CA LEU A 38 5.87 -5.78 -3.65
C LEU A 38 6.45 -6.56 -2.46
N ILE A 39 5.60 -7.20 -1.65
CA ILE A 39 6.02 -8.04 -0.53
C ILE A 39 6.86 -9.22 -1.03
N ALA A 40 6.45 -9.88 -2.12
CA ALA A 40 7.21 -11.00 -2.68
C ALA A 40 8.60 -10.58 -3.18
N GLN A 41 8.73 -9.37 -3.72
CA GLN A 41 10.00 -8.87 -4.28
C GLN A 41 10.95 -8.29 -3.22
N HIS A 42 10.41 -7.62 -2.20
CA HIS A 42 11.20 -6.79 -1.30
C HIS A 42 11.03 -7.13 0.18
N GLY A 43 10.07 -7.98 0.53
CA GLY A 43 9.74 -8.37 1.90
C GLY A 43 8.74 -7.45 2.58
N VAL A 44 8.13 -7.96 3.65
CA VAL A 44 7.07 -7.27 4.40
C VAL A 44 7.55 -5.98 5.07
N GLU A 45 8.80 -5.94 5.56
CA GLU A 45 9.37 -4.75 6.20
C GLU A 45 9.48 -3.58 5.21
N VAL A 46 9.88 -3.86 3.96
CA VAL A 46 9.97 -2.83 2.92
C VAL A 46 8.58 -2.35 2.51
N TRP A 47 7.60 -3.26 2.43
CA TRP A 47 6.21 -2.87 2.22
C TRP A 47 5.69 -1.94 3.32
N GLN A 48 5.94 -2.26 4.60
CA GLN A 48 5.50 -1.43 5.73
C GLN A 48 6.07 -0.01 5.62
N ASP A 49 7.36 0.13 5.31
CA ASP A 49 7.98 1.44 5.11
C ASP A 49 7.41 2.18 3.88
N VAL A 50 7.21 1.49 2.75
CA VAL A 50 6.60 2.10 1.55
C VAL A 50 5.18 2.58 1.86
N PHE A 51 4.38 1.75 2.52
CA PHE A 51 3.01 2.09 2.87
C PHE A 51 2.97 3.31 3.80
N ASN A 52 3.72 3.27 4.91
CA ASN A 52 3.69 4.30 5.94
C ASN A 52 4.25 5.64 5.49
N PHE A 53 5.32 5.64 4.68
CA PHE A 53 6.04 6.86 4.34
C PHE A 53 5.78 7.39 2.93
N ARG A 54 5.16 6.61 2.04
CA ARG A 54 4.99 6.99 0.64
C ARG A 54 3.58 6.83 0.11
N VAL A 55 2.85 5.80 0.51
CA VAL A 55 1.45 5.61 0.10
C VAL A 55 0.53 6.43 1.00
N LEU A 56 0.54 6.17 2.31
CA LEU A 56 -0.37 6.78 3.27
C LEU A 56 -0.32 8.32 3.28
N PRO A 57 0.87 8.97 3.26
CA PRO A 57 0.93 10.43 3.23
C PRO A 57 0.45 11.07 1.92
N ALA A 58 0.35 10.30 0.84
CA ALA A 58 -0.14 10.77 -0.46
C ALA A 58 -1.67 10.67 -0.59
N LEU A 59 -2.36 10.06 0.38
CA LEU A 59 -3.81 9.90 0.32
C LEU A 59 -4.52 11.13 0.87
N ASP A 60 -5.51 11.62 0.11
CA ASP A 60 -6.50 12.53 0.67
C ASP A 60 -7.37 11.81 1.73
N GLN A 61 -8.13 12.59 2.49
CA GLN A 61 -8.96 12.07 3.57
C GLN A 61 -10.01 11.04 3.11
N GLN A 62 -10.60 11.22 1.92
CA GLN A 62 -11.61 10.31 1.38
C GLN A 62 -10.99 8.98 0.96
N SER A 63 -9.88 9.03 0.22
CA SER A 63 -9.12 7.88 -0.23
C SER A 63 -8.57 7.06 0.95
N ASN A 64 -8.06 7.73 2.00
CA ASN A 64 -7.63 7.06 3.22
C ASN A 64 -8.79 6.36 3.96
N ARG A 65 -9.94 7.05 4.14
CA ARG A 65 -11.13 6.43 4.76
C ARG A 65 -11.62 5.20 4.00
N TRP A 66 -11.68 5.31 2.68
CA TRP A 66 -12.11 4.18 1.84
C TRP A 66 -11.17 2.99 2.00
N LEU A 67 -9.85 3.21 1.97
CA LEU A 67 -8.88 2.12 2.10
C LEU A 67 -8.99 1.42 3.45
N LEU A 68 -9.14 2.18 4.55
CA LEU A 68 -9.37 1.62 5.89
C LEU A 68 -10.63 0.76 5.93
N GLN A 69 -11.73 1.25 5.37
CA GLN A 69 -12.99 0.49 5.31
C GLN A 69 -12.85 -0.77 4.46
N ALA A 70 -12.18 -0.69 3.31
CA ALA A 70 -11.95 -1.82 2.43
C ALA A 70 -11.10 -2.91 3.12
N CYS A 71 -10.04 -2.52 3.85
CA CYS A 71 -9.26 -3.45 4.67
C CYS A 71 -10.12 -4.12 5.73
N CYS A 72 -10.84 -3.35 6.56
CA CYS A 72 -11.64 -3.93 7.63
C CYS A 72 -12.78 -4.82 7.11
N THR A 73 -13.40 -4.51 5.98
CA THR A 73 -14.53 -5.31 5.46
C THR A 73 -14.08 -6.54 4.69
N LYS A 74 -13.04 -6.44 3.86
CA LYS A 74 -12.61 -7.53 2.98
C LYS A 74 -11.60 -8.48 3.61
N GLU A 75 -10.81 -8.03 4.59
CA GLU A 75 -9.94 -8.96 5.35
C GLU A 75 -10.75 -9.83 6.30
N ILE A 76 -11.81 -9.31 6.91
CA ILE A 76 -12.72 -10.10 7.77
C ILE A 76 -13.47 -11.16 6.96
N ALA A 77 -13.91 -10.82 5.74
CA ALA A 77 -14.53 -11.78 4.82
C ALA A 77 -13.56 -12.92 4.43
N SER A 78 -12.25 -12.64 4.34
CA SER A 78 -11.23 -13.64 4.00
C SER A 78 -10.84 -14.58 5.14
N VAL A 79 -11.12 -14.22 6.40
CA VAL A 79 -10.85 -15.07 7.60
C VAL A 79 -12.03 -15.99 7.91
N THR A 80 -13.21 -15.70 7.36
CA THR A 80 -14.46 -16.42 7.66
C THR A 80 -14.85 -17.43 6.57
N MET A 81 -13.94 -17.74 5.63
CA MET A 81 -14.11 -18.81 4.62
C MET A 81 -13.07 -19.90 4.79
#